data_AF-A0A925RZM0-F1
#
_entry.id   AF-A0A925RZM0-F1
#
_cell.length_a   1.000
_cell.length_b   1.000
_cell.length_c   1.000
_cell.angle_alpha   90.00
_cell.angle_beta   90.00
_cell.angle_gamma   90.00
#
_symmetry.space_group_name_H-M   'P 1'
#
loop_
_entity.id
_entity.type
_entity.pdbx_description
1 polymer ?
#
loop_
_entity_poly.entity_id
_entity_poly.type
_entity_poly.pdbx_seq_one_letter_code
_entity_poly.pdbx_strand_id
1 'polypeptide(L)'
;YTKYPQAAKAFLQFMMEKPQFDAWLAGAGAYIATPLAGYADLPIWTSDPKHTPYRDPVKNMRPAGYAGKLGYASAGAGADFIVVNMVAEAISGSKTPKEAMERAQKRAERYYKV
;
A
#
# COMPACT_ATOMS: atom_id res chain seq x y z
N TYR A 1 8.95 -15.08 -14.05
CA TYR A 1 8.98 -16.03 -15.18
C TYR A 1 8.76 -17.43 -14.61
N THR A 2 7.82 -18.22 -15.14
CA THR A 2 7.50 -19.58 -14.66
C THR A 2 7.26 -20.52 -15.82
N LYS A 3 7.55 -21.82 -15.63
CA LYS A 3 7.27 -22.89 -16.59
C LYS A 3 5.77 -23.21 -16.70
N TYR A 4 4.96 -22.77 -15.73
CA TYR A 4 3.52 -23.11 -15.64
C TYR A 4 2.63 -21.84 -15.55
N PRO A 5 2.63 -20.97 -16.58
CA PRO A 5 1.94 -19.69 -16.51
C PRO A 5 0.41 -19.84 -16.38
N GLN A 6 -0.18 -20.87 -16.99
CA GLN A 6 -1.63 -21.10 -16.91
C GLN A 6 -2.04 -21.64 -15.53
N ALA A 7 -1.26 -22.54 -14.94
CA ALA A 7 -1.50 -23.00 -13.58
C ALA A 7 -1.41 -21.85 -12.57
N ALA A 8 -0.42 -20.94 -12.73
CA ALA A 8 -0.30 -19.76 -11.89
C ALA A 8 -1.52 -18.83 -12.00
N LYS A 9 -2.03 -18.59 -13.22
CA LYS A 9 -3.25 -17.80 -13.44
C LYS A 9 -4.48 -18.46 -12.83
N ALA A 10 -4.66 -19.77 -13.05
CA ALA A 10 -5.78 -20.53 -12.49
C ALA A 10 -5.75 -20.52 -10.95
N PHE A 11 -4.56 -20.64 -10.35
CA PHE A 11 -4.41 -20.54 -8.90
C PHE A 11 -4.79 -19.16 -8.37
N LEU A 12 -4.35 -18.08 -9.01
CA LEU A 12 -4.73 -16.72 -8.62
C LEU A 12 -6.24 -16.53 -8.72
N GLN A 13 -6.87 -17.03 -9.79
CA GLN A 13 -8.32 -16.98 -9.93
C GLN A 13 -9.02 -17.74 -8.80
N PHE A 14 -8.61 -18.99 -8.53
CA PHE A 14 -9.16 -19.82 -7.45
C PHE A 14 -9.02 -19.16 -6.08
N MET A 15 -7.88 -18.56 -5.77
CA MET A 15 -7.67 -17.86 -4.48
C MET A 15 -8.55 -16.61 -4.32
N MET A 16 -9.04 -16.05 -5.44
CA MET A 16 -9.99 -14.93 -5.45
C MET A 16 -11.44 -15.41 -5.53
N GLU A 17 -11.74 -16.71 -5.54
CA GLU A 17 -13.11 -17.16 -5.35
C GLU A 17 -13.54 -16.89 -3.90
N LYS A 18 -14.83 -16.51 -3.70
CA LYS A 18 -15.32 -16.02 -2.39
C LYS A 18 -15.03 -17.00 -1.24
N PRO A 19 -15.25 -18.34 -1.37
CA PRO A 19 -14.96 -19.28 -0.29
C PRO A 19 -13.48 -19.29 0.15
N GLN A 20 -12.56 -19.16 -0.80
CA GLN A 20 -11.12 -19.21 -0.59
C GLN A 20 -10.62 -17.89 0.01
N PHE A 21 -11.09 -16.78 -0.56
CA PHE A 21 -10.72 -15.45 -0.08
C PHE A 21 -11.28 -15.16 1.32
N ASP A 22 -12.52 -15.57 1.61
CA ASP A 22 -13.14 -15.39 2.94
C ASP A 22 -12.37 -16.15 4.01
N ALA A 23 -12.09 -17.43 3.79
CA ALA A 23 -11.30 -18.23 4.72
C ALA A 23 -9.89 -17.65 4.93
N TRP A 24 -9.24 -17.19 3.86
CA TRP A 24 -7.92 -16.56 3.95
C TRP A 24 -7.95 -15.25 4.74
N LEU A 25 -8.90 -14.36 4.46
CA LEU A 25 -9.02 -13.06 5.11
C LEU A 25 -9.38 -13.21 6.59
N ALA A 26 -10.29 -14.13 6.92
CA ALA A 26 -10.65 -14.47 8.28
C ALA A 26 -9.45 -15.03 9.07
N GLY A 27 -8.69 -15.95 8.48
CA GLY A 27 -7.46 -16.49 9.07
C GLY A 27 -6.37 -15.43 9.26
N ALA A 28 -6.33 -14.41 8.40
CA ALA A 28 -5.45 -13.26 8.52
C ALA A 28 -5.96 -12.19 9.52
N GLY A 29 -7.13 -12.37 10.14
CA GLY A 29 -7.70 -11.41 11.09
C GLY A 29 -7.98 -10.04 10.46
N ALA A 30 -8.44 -10.01 9.20
CA ALA A 30 -8.70 -8.77 8.47
C ALA A 30 -7.47 -7.85 8.29
N TYR A 31 -6.25 -8.39 8.33
CA TYR A 31 -5.01 -7.61 8.23
C TYR A 31 -4.91 -6.74 6.95
N ILE A 32 -5.49 -7.21 5.84
CA ILE A 32 -5.48 -6.52 4.56
C ILE A 32 -6.90 -6.13 4.15
N ALA A 33 -7.09 -4.85 3.81
CA ALA A 33 -8.34 -4.35 3.23
C ALA A 33 -8.68 -5.10 1.93
N THR A 34 -9.97 -5.33 1.70
CA THR A 34 -10.40 -6.08 0.51
C THR A 34 -10.01 -5.39 -0.81
N PRO A 35 -9.47 -6.12 -1.80
CA PRO A 35 -9.16 -5.57 -3.12
C PRO A 35 -10.41 -5.37 -4.00
N LEU A 36 -11.55 -5.99 -3.67
CA LEU A 36 -12.78 -5.96 -4.46
C LEU A 36 -14.00 -5.58 -3.60
N ALA A 37 -14.92 -4.82 -4.17
CA ALA A 37 -16.14 -4.40 -3.46
C ALA A 37 -17.00 -5.59 -2.97
N GLY A 38 -16.99 -6.71 -3.70
CA GLY A 38 -17.77 -7.91 -3.38
C GLY A 38 -17.30 -8.70 -2.15
N TYR A 39 -16.20 -8.30 -1.49
CA TYR A 39 -15.82 -8.87 -0.19
C TYR A 39 -16.04 -7.90 0.98
N ALA A 40 -16.59 -6.71 0.74
CA ALA A 40 -16.89 -5.75 1.80
C ALA A 40 -18.05 -6.21 2.71
N ASP A 41 -18.84 -7.20 2.27
CA ASP A 41 -19.93 -7.83 2.98
C ASP A 41 -19.49 -9.05 3.82
N LEU A 42 -18.21 -9.44 3.77
CA LEU A 42 -17.73 -10.62 4.48
C LEU A 42 -17.87 -10.47 6.01
N PRO A 43 -18.23 -11.54 6.74
CA PRO A 43 -18.51 -11.47 8.18
C PRO A 43 -17.33 -10.96 9.02
N ILE A 44 -16.08 -11.16 8.57
CA ILE A 44 -14.89 -10.72 9.28
C ILE A 44 -14.94 -9.22 9.62
N TRP A 45 -15.54 -8.40 8.77
CA TRP A 45 -15.58 -6.94 8.93
C TRP A 45 -16.49 -6.46 10.07
N THR A 46 -17.45 -7.28 10.50
CA THR A 46 -18.40 -6.95 11.57
C THR A 46 -18.32 -7.89 12.78
N SER A 47 -17.57 -9.00 12.66
CA SER A 47 -17.32 -9.94 13.75
C SER A 47 -16.56 -9.34 14.94
N ASP A 48 -15.70 -8.35 14.70
CA ASP A 48 -15.05 -7.51 15.72
C ASP A 48 -15.17 -6.04 15.29
N PRO A 49 -15.65 -5.12 16.15
CA PRO A 49 -15.73 -3.69 15.83
C PRO A 49 -14.37 -3.08 15.44
N LYS A 50 -13.24 -3.69 15.80
CA LYS A 50 -11.90 -3.26 15.40
C LYS A 50 -11.63 -3.49 13.91
N HIS A 51 -12.31 -4.42 13.25
CA HIS A 51 -12.05 -4.71 11.84
C HIS A 51 -12.73 -3.71 10.89
N THR A 52 -13.92 -3.21 11.25
CA THR A 52 -14.72 -2.33 10.38
C THR A 52 -13.94 -1.12 9.82
N PRO A 53 -13.14 -0.38 10.61
CA PRO A 53 -12.38 0.77 10.10
C PRO A 53 -11.39 0.42 8.98
N TYR A 54 -10.88 -0.82 8.95
CA TYR A 54 -9.88 -1.28 7.98
C TYR A 54 -10.48 -1.88 6.70
N ARG A 55 -11.81 -1.99 6.61
CA ARG A 55 -12.50 -2.50 5.41
C ARG A 55 -12.37 -1.55 4.22
N ASP A 56 -12.56 -0.26 4.48
CA ASP A 56 -12.78 0.77 3.45
C ASP A 56 -11.60 1.70 3.10
N PRO A 57 -10.38 1.63 3.69
CA PRO A 57 -9.35 2.65 3.47
C PRO A 57 -8.92 2.72 2.00
N VAL A 58 -8.92 1.60 1.28
CA VAL A 58 -8.57 1.52 -0.15
C VAL A 58 -9.45 2.40 -1.05
N LYS A 59 -10.65 2.77 -0.61
CA LYS A 59 -11.54 3.69 -1.34
C LYS A 59 -10.98 5.11 -1.45
N ASN A 60 -10.16 5.50 -0.48
CA ASN A 60 -9.60 6.85 -0.36
C ASN A 60 -8.08 6.89 -0.61
N MET A 61 -7.42 5.74 -0.69
CA MET A 61 -5.99 5.65 -0.87
C MET A 61 -5.57 6.03 -2.30
N ARG A 62 -4.35 6.55 -2.40
CA ARG A 62 -3.68 6.85 -3.65
C ARG A 62 -2.56 5.84 -3.88
N PRO A 63 -2.32 5.41 -5.13
CA PRO A 63 -1.16 4.57 -5.43
C PRO A 63 0.14 5.30 -5.08
N ALA A 64 1.20 4.56 -4.78
CA ALA A 64 2.49 5.13 -4.39
C ALA A 64 3.11 6.08 -5.45
N GLY A 65 2.71 5.96 -6.72
CA GLY A 65 3.12 6.84 -7.82
C GLY A 65 2.15 7.99 -8.12
N TYR A 66 1.15 8.25 -7.28
CA TYR A 66 0.13 9.27 -7.53
C TYR A 66 0.74 10.67 -7.75
N ALA A 67 0.09 11.46 -8.62
CA ALA A 67 0.58 12.69 -9.27
C ALA A 67 1.70 12.50 -10.31
N GLY A 68 2.25 11.29 -10.45
CA GLY A 68 3.23 10.93 -11.49
C GLY A 68 2.97 9.56 -12.11
N LYS A 69 4.04 8.90 -12.57
CA LYS A 69 4.00 7.53 -13.13
C LYS A 69 4.53 6.54 -12.09
N LEU A 70 3.75 5.49 -11.82
CA LEU A 70 4.22 4.36 -11.03
C LEU A 70 5.40 3.68 -11.75
N GLY A 71 6.53 3.56 -11.07
CA GLY A 71 7.72 2.94 -11.64
C GLY A 71 8.95 3.09 -10.73
N TYR A 72 10.13 3.00 -11.35
CA TYR A 72 11.42 3.08 -10.66
C TYR A 72 11.52 4.30 -9.73
N ALA A 73 11.16 5.48 -10.24
CA ALA A 73 11.28 6.72 -9.47
C ALA A 73 10.38 6.75 -8.22
N SER A 74 9.10 6.40 -8.37
CA SER A 74 8.18 6.33 -7.22
C SER A 74 8.57 5.23 -6.22
N ALA A 75 9.09 4.10 -6.70
CA ALA A 75 9.57 3.02 -5.85
C ALA A 75 10.83 3.44 -5.07
N GLY A 76 11.78 4.10 -5.74
CA GLY A 76 12.99 4.65 -5.12
C GLY A 76 12.67 5.70 -4.06
N ALA A 77 11.75 6.62 -4.36
CA ALA A 77 11.31 7.63 -3.39
C ALA A 77 10.68 7.03 -2.13
N GLY A 78 9.89 5.95 -2.29
CA GLY A 78 9.33 5.19 -1.17
C GLY A 78 10.39 4.44 -0.37
N ALA A 79 11.27 3.70 -1.05
CA ALA A 79 12.35 2.92 -0.42
C ALA A 79 13.39 3.79 0.30
N ASP A 80 13.60 5.02 -0.17
CA ASP A 80 14.48 6.00 0.46
C ASP A 80 13.82 6.75 1.64
N PHE A 81 12.58 6.39 1.98
CA PHE A 81 11.81 6.97 3.09
C PHE A 81 11.80 8.51 3.06
N ILE A 82 11.72 9.12 1.87
CA ILE A 82 11.95 10.56 1.71
C ILE A 82 11.02 11.39 2.59
N VAL A 83 9.71 11.12 2.53
CA VAL A 83 8.70 11.84 3.32
C VAL A 83 8.80 11.51 4.80
N VAL A 84 9.06 10.26 5.17
CA VAL A 84 9.19 9.84 6.57
C VAL A 84 10.38 10.54 7.23
N ASN A 85 11.53 10.55 6.56
CA ASN A 85 12.73 11.23 7.03
C ASN A 85 12.53 12.75 7.10
N MET A 86 11.84 13.35 6.13
CA MET A 86 11.49 14.78 6.16
C MET A 86 10.70 15.13 7.43
N VAL A 87 9.66 14.36 7.73
CA VAL A 87 8.80 14.59 8.91
C VAL A 87 9.59 14.35 10.20
N ALA A 88 10.37 13.27 10.28
CA ALA A 88 11.21 12.98 11.43
C ALA A 88 12.25 14.09 11.69
N GLU A 89 12.90 14.59 10.63
CA GLU A 89 13.90 15.65 10.73
C GLU A 89 13.29 16.96 11.26
N ALA A 90 12.09 17.31 10.78
CA ALA A 90 11.37 18.51 11.21
C ALA A 90 10.85 18.41 12.66
N ILE A 91 10.21 17.30 13.02
CA ILE A 91 9.57 17.15 14.34
C ILE A 91 10.60 16.96 15.46
N SER A 92 11.73 16.31 15.17
CA SER A 92 12.82 16.15 16.15
C SER A 92 13.60 17.44 16.41
N GLY A 93 13.43 18.47 15.56
CA GLY A 93 14.23 19.70 15.63
C GLY A 93 15.65 19.56 15.06
N SER A 94 16.01 18.40 14.48
CA SER A 94 17.31 18.22 13.80
C SER A 94 17.48 19.14 12.59
N LYS A 95 16.36 19.60 12.01
CA LYS A 95 16.26 20.60 10.95
C LYS A 95 15.02 21.46 11.18
N THR A 96 15.05 22.70 10.69
CA THR A 96 13.81 23.46 10.55
C THR A 96 12.89 22.77 9.54
N PRO A 97 11.55 22.97 9.61
CA PRO A 97 10.62 22.41 8.62
C PRO A 97 11.02 22.74 7.17
N LYS A 98 11.49 23.97 6.93
CA LYS A 98 11.94 24.42 5.60
C LYS A 98 13.14 23.61 5.10
N GLU A 99 14.19 23.47 5.92
CA GLU A 99 15.38 22.71 5.53
C GLU A 99 15.09 21.22 5.31
N ALA A 100 14.23 20.62 6.13
CA ALA A 100 13.79 19.24 5.95
C ALA A 100 13.08 19.06 4.60
N MET A 101 12.15 19.97 4.25
CA MET A 101 11.45 19.96 2.96
C MET A 101 12.40 20.16 1.77
N GLU A 102 13.33 21.12 1.83
CA GLU A 102 14.32 21.35 0.79
C GLU A 102 15.21 20.11 0.56
N ARG A 103 15.60 19.42 1.64
CA ARG A 103 16.39 18.18 1.56
C ARG A 103 15.57 17.04 0.97
N ALA A 104 14.31 16.91 1.36
CA ALA A 104 13.40 15.91 0.81
C ALA A 104 13.21 16.09 -0.70
N GLN A 105 13.01 17.33 -1.16
CA GLN A 105 12.93 17.65 -2.58
C GLN A 105 14.22 17.23 -3.32
N LYS A 106 15.39 17.64 -2.83
CA LYS A 106 16.68 17.27 -3.46
C LYS A 106 16.89 15.75 -3.54
N ARG A 107 16.40 14.98 -2.56
CA ARG A 107 16.44 13.51 -2.62
C ARG A 107 15.47 12.96 -3.66
N ALA A 108 14.25 13.48 -3.72
CA ALA A 108 13.25 13.05 -4.71
C ALA A 108 13.74 13.30 -6.13
N GLU A 109 14.32 14.49 -6.39
CA GLU A 109 14.86 14.85 -7.70
C GLU A 109 15.89 13.86 -8.25
N ARG A 110 16.68 13.18 -7.39
CA ARG A 110 17.65 12.16 -7.84
C ARG A 110 16.98 10.98 -8.53
N TYR A 111 15.76 10.64 -8.14
CA TYR A 111 14.98 9.55 -8.72
C TYR A 111 14.18 9.98 -9.96
N TYR A 112 13.82 11.26 -10.07
CA TYR A 112 12.95 11.76 -11.14
C TYR A 112 13.69 12.51 -12.25
N LYS A 113 15.01 12.69 -12.15
CA LYS A 113 15.87 13.28 -13.18
C LYS A 113 16.48 12.24 -14.15
N VAL A 114 16.19 10.96 -13.95
CA VAL A 114 16.72 9.82 -14.74
C VAL A 114 15.81 9.49 -15.93
#